data_AF-A0A352PX59-F1
#
_entry.id   AF-A0A352PX59-F1
#
_cell.length_a   1.000
_cell.length_b   1.000
_cell.length_c   1.000
_cell.angle_alpha   90.00
_cell.angle_beta   90.00
_cell.angle_gamma   90.00
#
_symmetry.space_group_name_H-M   'P 1'
#
loop_
_entity.id
_entity.type
_entity.pdbx_description
1 polymer ?
#
loop_
_entity_poly.entity_id
_entity_poly.type
_entity_poly.pdbx_seq_one_letter_code
_entity_poly.pdbx_strand_id
1 'polypeptide(L)' 'MRVNPSISIAATVRVVGIKAPAEILVDRWGVPHIYAKSEADVFFLQGFNAARDRLFQIDLWRRRGLGQLSEV' A
#
# COMPACT_ATOMS: atom_id res chain seq x y z
N MET A 1 -7.57 -15.74 -10.65
CA MET A 1 -7.46 -16.70 -9.53
C MET A 1 -7.31 -15.89 -8.25
N ARG A 2 -8.21 -16.02 -7.27
CA ARG A 2 -8.14 -15.28 -5.99
C ARG A 2 -7.29 -16.07 -5.00
N VAL A 3 -6.35 -15.40 -4.33
CA VAL A 3 -5.48 -16.01 -3.30
C VAL A 3 -6.22 -16.19 -1.98
N ASN A 4 -5.84 -17.21 -1.21
CA ASN A 4 -6.46 -17.50 0.09
C ASN A 4 -5.68 -16.77 1.21
N PRO A 5 -6.31 -15.83 1.95
CA PRO A 5 -5.63 -15.08 3.00
C PRO A 5 -5.36 -15.95 4.22
N SER A 6 -4.27 -15.66 4.93
CA SER A 6 -3.72 -16.54 5.97
C SER A 6 -4.05 -16.14 7.41
N ILE A 7 -5.19 -15.48 7.62
CA ILE A 7 -5.60 -14.67 8.79
C ILE A 7 -5.51 -13.17 8.43
N SER A 8 -6.65 -12.54 8.23
CA SER A 8 -6.76 -11.10 8.00
C SER A 8 -7.75 -10.49 8.98
N ILE A 9 -7.32 -9.47 9.73
CA ILE A 9 -8.27 -8.51 10.31
C ILE A 9 -8.82 -7.70 9.13
N ALA A 10 -10.08 -7.93 8.78
CA ALA A 10 -10.74 -7.18 7.74
C ALA A 10 -10.89 -5.72 8.20
N ALA A 11 -10.14 -4.81 7.58
CA ALA A 11 -10.20 -3.38 7.84
C ALA A 11 -10.63 -2.66 6.57
N THR A 12 -11.75 -1.94 6.64
CA THR A 12 -12.19 -1.05 5.56
C THR A 12 -11.83 0.37 5.91
N VAL A 13 -11.04 1.01 5.04
CA VAL A 13 -10.61 2.40 5.22
C VAL A 13 -11.16 3.22 4.06
N ARG A 14 -11.76 4.37 4.37
CA ARG A 14 -12.14 5.36 3.36
C ARG A 14 -10.95 6.28 3.13
N VAL A 15 -10.55 6.41 1.87
CA VAL A 15 -9.45 7.27 1.46
C VAL A 15 -9.89 8.11 0.27
N VAL A 16 -9.36 9.33 0.19
CA VAL A 16 -9.56 10.20 -0.96
C VAL A 16 -8.63 9.73 -2.09
N GLY A 17 -9.14 9.69 -3.33
CA GLY A 17 -8.34 9.40 -4.52
C GLY A 17 -8.70 8.12 -5.27
N ILE A 18 -9.47 7.22 -4.66
CA ILE A 18 -9.97 5.99 -5.32
C ILE A 18 -11.37 6.27 -5.87
N LYS A 19 -11.65 5.81 -7.10
CA LYS A 19 -12.92 6.03 -7.79
C LYS A 19 -13.94 4.91 -7.55
N ALA A 20 -13.47 3.69 -7.30
CA ALA A 20 -14.31 2.52 -7.08
C ALA A 20 -13.71 1.59 -6.01
N PRO A 21 -14.51 0.79 -5.29
CA PRO A 21 -14.02 -0.14 -4.28
C PRO A 21 -12.86 -1.01 -4.78
N ALA A 22 -11.83 -1.13 -3.95
CA ALA A 22 -10.61 -1.87 -4.22
C ALA A 22 -10.14 -2.59 -2.96
N GLU A 23 -9.33 -3.64 -3.13
CA GLU A 23 -9.01 -4.60 -2.08
C GLU A 23 -7.52 -4.97 -2.11
N ILE A 24 -6.95 -5.20 -0.92
CA ILE A 24 -5.61 -5.74 -0.72
C ILE A 24 -5.75 -7.04 0.07
N LEU A 25 -5.38 -8.16 -0.54
CA LEU A 25 -5.35 -9.47 0.11
C LEU A 25 -3.90 -9.84 0.40
N VAL A 26 -3.57 -10.05 1.67
CA VAL A 26 -2.23 -10.51 2.06
C VAL A 26 -2.26 -12.02 2.25
N ASP A 27 -1.38 -12.72 1.54
CA ASP A 27 -1.26 -14.17 1.66
C ASP A 27 -0.42 -14.60 2.88
N ARG A 28 -0.25 -15.91 3.05
CA ARG A 28 0.50 -16.52 4.16
C ARG A 28 1.97 -16.16 4.25
N TRP A 29 2.53 -15.64 3.17
CA TRP A 29 3.92 -15.25 3.09
C TRP A 29 4.08 -13.74 3.23
N GLY A 30 2.99 -13.02 3.52
CA GLY A 30 2.98 -11.57 3.60
C GLY A 30 2.99 -10.89 2.23
N VAL A 31 2.72 -11.61 1.14
CA VAL A 31 2.70 -11.01 -0.20
C VAL A 31 1.33 -10.36 -0.44
N PRO A 32 1.29 -9.05 -0.78
CA PRO A 32 0.05 -8.34 -1.06
C PRO A 32 -0.40 -8.58 -2.50
N HIS A 33 -1.68 -8.95 -2.65
CA HIS A 33 -2.38 -9.10 -3.91
C HIS A 33 -3.43 -8.01 -4.02
N ILE A 34 -3.27 -7.10 -4.99
CA ILE A 34 -4.08 -5.89 -5.11
C ILE A 34 -5.10 -6.06 -6.24
N TYR A 35 -6.36 -5.73 -5.94
CA TYR A 35 -7.47 -5.80 -6.88
C TYR A 35 -8.19 -4.45 -6.94
N ALA A 36 -8.32 -3.88 -8.13
CA ALA A 36 -9.13 -2.70 -8.36
C ALA A 36 -9.79 -2.74 -9.76
N LYS A 37 -10.77 -1.86 -9.99
CA LYS A 37 -11.51 -1.80 -11.27
C LYS A 37 -10.85 -0.93 -12.34
N SER A 38 -9.88 -0.10 -11.97
CA SER A 38 -9.14 0.76 -12.89
C SER A 38 -7.64 0.71 -12.59
N GLU A 39 -6.83 0.94 -13.62
CA GLU A 39 -5.36 0.99 -13.47
C GLU A 39 -4.94 2.09 -12.49
N ALA A 40 -5.58 3.26 -12.55
CA ALA A 40 -5.33 4.37 -11.64
C ALA A 40 -5.56 3.97 -10.17
N ASP A 41 -6.64 3.24 -9.88
CA ASP A 41 -6.91 2.75 -8.52
C ASP A 41 -5.88 1.69 -8.11
N VAL A 42 -5.43 0.80 -9.01
CA VAL A 42 -4.37 -0.18 -8.70
C VAL A 42 -3.06 0.52 -8.32
N PHE A 43 -2.63 1.52 -9.09
CA PHE A 43 -1.41 2.27 -8.78
C PHE A 43 -1.52 3.04 -7.45
N PHE A 44 -2.69 3.62 -7.18
CA PHE A 44 -2.95 4.24 -5.88
C PHE A 44 -2.83 3.23 -4.73
N LEU A 45 -3.48 2.07 -4.84
CA LEU A 45 -3.41 1.03 -3.83
C LEU A 45 -2.01 0.46 -3.66
N GLN A 46 -1.23 0.33 -4.74
CA GLN A 46 0.16 -0.13 -4.67
C GLN A 46 1.01 0.84 -3.83
N GLY A 47 0.86 2.15 -4.05
CA GLY A 47 1.52 3.16 -3.22
C GLY A 47 1.06 3.13 -1.76
N PHE A 48 -0.24 2.99 -1.54
CA PHE A 48 -0.82 2.86 -0.20
C PHE A 48 -0.24 1.63 0.53
N ASN A 49 -0.17 0.48 -0.14
CA ASN A 49 0.38 -0.75 0.41
C ASN A 49 1.88 -0.60 0.75
N ALA A 50 2.66 -0.01 -0.15
CA ALA A 50 4.07 0.25 0.09
C ALA A 50 4.28 1.18 1.29
N ALA A 51 3.47 2.24 1.42
CA ALA A 51 3.52 3.13 2.57
C ALA A 51 3.13 2.42 3.87
N ARG A 52 2.06 1.62 3.88
CA ARG A 52 1.62 0.87 5.05
C ARG A 52 2.76 0.10 5.73
N ASP A 53 3.61 -0.55 4.94
CA ASP A 53 4.66 -1.42 5.47
C ASP A 53 6.03 -0.73 5.52
N ARG A 54 6.29 0.25 4.65
CA ARG A 54 7.63 0.82 4.42
C ARG A 54 7.70 2.35 4.45
N LEU A 55 6.69 3.05 5.00
CA LEU A 55 6.66 4.52 4.99
C LEU A 55 7.95 5.14 5.52
N PHE A 56 8.44 4.66 6.67
CA PHE A 56 9.68 5.17 7.26
C PHE A 56 10.88 5.00 6.32
N GLN A 57 11.02 3.82 5.70
CA GLN A 57 12.11 3.55 4.76
C GLN A 57 12.03 4.46 3.53
N ILE A 58 10.83 4.63 2.96
CA ILE A 58 10.59 5.49 1.80
C ILE A 58 10.89 6.96 2.13
N ASP A 59 10.40 7.47 3.26
CA ASP A 59 10.65 8.86 3.66
C ASP A 59 12.13 9.11 3.98
N LEU A 60 12.80 8.17 4.65
CA LEU A 60 14.23 8.26 4.93
C LEU A 60 15.05 8.32 3.64
N TRP A 61 14.73 7.49 2.65
CA TRP A 61 15.40 7.51 1.34
C TRP A 61 15.11 8.79 0.58
N ARG A 62 13.88 9.29 0.61
CA ARG A 62 13.51 10.59 0.04
C ARG A 62 14.33 11.72 0.65
N ARG A 63 14.42 11.80 1.98
CA ARG A 63 15.20 12.80 2.70
C ARG A 63 16.69 12.70 2.37
N ARG A 64 17.25 11.50 2.32
CA ARG A 64 18.63 11.27 1.89
C ARG A 64 18.89 11.81 0.49
N GLY A 65 18.01 11.50 -0.47
CA GLY A 65 18.14 11.97 -1.85
C GLY A 65 18.03 13.48 -2.00
N LEU A 66 17.29 14.14 -1.10
CA LEU A 66 17.08 15.59 -1.10
C LEU A 66 18.05 16.36 -0.17
N GLY A 67 18.95 15.67 0.56
CA GLY A 67 19.84 16.32 1.53
C GLY A 67 19.15 16.80 2.82
N GLN A 68 17.97 16.28 3.14
CA GLN A 68 17.13 16.71 4.27
C GLN A 68 17.21 15.78 5.49
N LEU A 69 18.31 15.05 5.66
CA LEU A 69 18.42 14.06 6.75
C LEU A 69 18.47 14.67 8.14
N SER A 70 18.97 15.90 8.27
CA SER A 70 19.17 16.58 9.55
C SER A 70 18.00 17.49 9.98
N GLU A 71 16.89 17.47 9.25
CA GLU A 71 15.70 18.28 9.56
C GLU A 71 14.80 17.64 10.65
N VAL A 72 15.21 16.52 11.25
CA VAL A 72 14.46 15.75 12.26
C VAL A 72 15.32 15.53 13.50
#